data_AF-A0A3C0ZBH8-F1
#
_entry.id   AF-A0A3C0ZBH8-F1
#
_cell.length_a   1.000
_cell.length_b   1.000
_cell.length_c   1.000
_cell.angle_alpha   90.00
_cell.angle_beta   90.00
_cell.angle_gamma   90.00
#
_symmetry.space_group_name_H-M   'P 1'
#
loop_
_entity.id
_entity.type
_entity.pdbx_description
1 polymer ?
#
loop_
_entity_poly.entity_id
_entity_poly.type
_entity_poly.pdbx_seq_one_letter_code
_entity_poly.pdbx_strand_id
1 'polypeptide(L)'
;MSTYTAIDGAPFPIDDEKGIPAQLFKGTLDTLSDKTLEKFRFRMCGSKDLFNYFLERAPQWDIEDLRSELIVIEKTASTKSPTAFQWHQAYIGKEDRIFHVENQKRAWSDTAYTIIDATHYPEQLFKHLLK
;
A
#
# COMPACT_ATOMS: atom_id res chain seq x y z
N MET A 1 -25.82 -4.14 4.42
CA MET A 1 -24.86 -3.28 5.14
C MET A 1 -23.56 -3.29 4.36
N SER A 2 -22.95 -2.13 4.14
CA SER A 2 -21.62 -2.06 3.52
C SER A 2 -20.56 -2.41 4.56
N THR A 3 -19.48 -3.05 4.12
CA THR A 3 -18.30 -3.35 4.95
C THR A 3 -17.12 -2.55 4.42
N TYR A 4 -16.25 -2.09 5.32
CA TYR A 4 -15.02 -1.36 4.96
C TYR A 4 -13.82 -2.21 5.33
N THR A 5 -13.08 -2.67 4.32
CA THR A 5 -11.96 -3.60 4.47
C THR A 5 -10.67 -2.94 3.95
N ALA A 6 -9.65 -2.87 4.81
CA ALA A 6 -8.30 -2.46 4.39
C ALA A 6 -7.50 -3.67 3.89
N ILE A 7 -6.61 -3.44 2.93
CA ILE A 7 -5.72 -4.48 2.39
C ILE A 7 -4.35 -3.83 2.24
N ASP A 8 -3.33 -4.40 2.89
CA ASP A 8 -1.93 -4.00 2.76
C ASP A 8 -1.70 -2.49 2.89
N GLY A 9 -2.34 -1.89 3.88
CA GLY A 9 -2.31 -0.46 4.10
C GLY A 9 -2.80 -0.08 5.49
N ALA A 10 -2.60 1.19 5.83
CA ALA A 10 -2.98 1.76 7.11
C ALA A 10 -3.59 3.16 6.93
N PRO A 11 -4.36 3.68 7.90
CA PRO A 11 -4.84 5.07 7.88
C PRO A 11 -3.72 6.12 8.03
N PHE A 12 -2.49 5.66 8.27
CA PHE A 12 -1.28 6.46 8.41
C PHE A 12 -0.40 6.16 7.19
N PRO A 13 -0.52 6.87 6.06
CA PRO A 13 0.24 6.54 4.86
C PRO A 13 1.74 6.77 5.05
N ILE A 14 2.11 7.84 5.75
CA ILE A 14 3.51 8.18 6.09
C ILE A 14 3.62 8.32 7.60
N ASP A 15 4.21 7.33 8.26
CA ASP A 15 4.41 7.26 9.70
C ASP A 15 5.44 6.16 9.99
N ASP A 16 6.46 6.47 10.79
CA ASP A 16 7.56 5.54 11.06
C ASP A 16 7.11 4.30 11.86
N GLU A 17 6.04 4.43 12.65
CA GLU A 17 5.52 3.36 13.48
C GLU A 17 4.25 2.71 12.91
N LYS A 18 3.47 3.41 12.08
CA LYS A 18 2.14 2.93 11.65
C LYS A 18 1.95 2.89 10.14
N GLY A 19 2.89 3.42 9.37
CA GLY A 19 2.79 3.59 7.93
C GLY A 19 4.06 3.22 7.19
N ILE A 20 4.26 3.87 6.04
CA ILE A 20 5.55 3.89 5.36
C ILE A 20 6.46 4.89 6.10
N PRO A 21 7.67 4.49 6.52
CA PRO A 21 8.61 5.41 7.15
C PRO A 21 8.90 6.63 6.28
N ALA A 22 8.95 7.81 6.89
CA ALA A 22 9.06 9.08 6.18
C ALA A 22 10.30 9.14 5.28
N GLN A 23 11.43 8.60 5.74
CA GLN A 23 12.66 8.52 4.96
C GLN A 23 12.50 7.63 3.71
N LEU A 24 11.79 6.50 3.81
CA LEU A 24 11.57 5.59 2.69
C LEU A 24 10.59 6.17 1.67
N PHE A 25 9.53 6.85 2.15
CA PHE A 25 8.62 7.58 1.30
C PHE A 25 9.36 8.68 0.53
N LYS A 26 10.13 9.52 1.24
CA LYS A 26 10.90 10.61 0.64
C LYS A 26 11.91 10.12 -0.40
N GLY A 27 12.62 9.04 -0.11
CA GLY A 27 13.52 8.41 -1.08
C GLY A 27 12.82 7.90 -2.32
N THR A 28 11.58 7.41 -2.20
CA THR A 28 10.76 6.99 -3.36
C THR A 28 10.39 8.19 -4.22
N LEU A 29 9.92 9.28 -3.61
CA LEU A 29 9.59 10.52 -4.30
C LEU A 29 10.83 11.13 -5.01
N ASP A 30 11.95 11.26 -4.30
CA ASP A 30 13.16 11.93 -4.79
C ASP A 30 13.83 11.16 -5.94
N THR A 31 13.63 9.84 -6.01
CA THR A 31 14.25 8.98 -7.04
C THR A 31 13.27 8.48 -8.10
N LEU A 32 12.03 8.97 -8.11
CA LEU A 32 10.98 8.49 -9.02
C LEU A 32 11.38 8.70 -10.49
N SER A 33 11.34 7.60 -11.25
CA SER A 33 11.64 7.45 -12.67
C SER A 33 11.02 6.14 -13.15
N ASP A 34 10.93 5.90 -14.47
CA ASP A 34 10.42 4.62 -14.99
C ASP A 34 11.15 3.41 -14.40
N LYS A 35 12.49 3.50 -14.31
CA LYS A 35 13.35 2.43 -13.78
C LYS A 35 13.11 2.16 -12.30
N THR A 36 12.90 3.20 -11.49
CA THR A 36 12.65 3.03 -10.05
C THR A 36 11.20 2.64 -9.77
N LEU A 37 10.26 3.06 -10.62
CA LEU A 37 8.87 2.61 -10.60
C LEU A 37 8.75 1.12 -10.90
N GLU A 38 9.49 0.61 -11.90
CA GLU A 38 9.53 -0.82 -12.21
C GLU A 38 10.03 -1.64 -11.00
N LYS A 39 11.10 -1.19 -10.35
CA LYS A 39 11.62 -1.81 -9.12
C LYS A 39 10.62 -1.76 -7.97
N PHE A 40 9.89 -0.64 -7.82
CA PHE A 40 8.85 -0.50 -6.81
C PHE A 40 7.72 -1.50 -7.04
N ARG A 41 7.21 -1.60 -8.29
CA ARG A 41 6.19 -2.57 -8.68
C ARG A 41 6.66 -4.01 -8.50
N PHE A 42 7.92 -4.31 -8.78
CA PHE A 42 8.49 -5.64 -8.49
C PHE A 42 8.51 -5.92 -6.97
N ARG A 43 8.84 -4.94 -6.13
CA ARG A 43 8.75 -5.09 -4.66
C ARG A 43 7.32 -5.33 -4.19
N MET A 44 6.33 -4.67 -4.79
CA MET A 44 4.91 -4.90 -4.48
C MET A 44 4.48 -6.35 -4.73
N CYS A 45 5.01 -6.96 -5.79
CA CYS A 45 4.63 -8.31 -6.23
C CYS A 45 5.51 -9.43 -5.67
N GLY A 46 6.75 -9.12 -5.27
CA GLY A 46 7.71 -10.04 -4.65
C GLY A 46 8.21 -11.22 -5.49
N SER A 47 7.58 -11.55 -6.62
CA SER A 47 7.95 -12.62 -7.55
C SER A 47 7.82 -12.16 -9.01
N LYS A 48 8.56 -12.80 -9.91
CA LYS A 48 8.53 -12.48 -11.36
C LYS A 48 7.17 -12.80 -11.99
N ASP A 49 6.55 -13.90 -11.60
CA ASP A 49 5.26 -14.34 -12.18
C ASP A 49 4.14 -13.36 -11.81
N LEU A 50 4.05 -12.98 -10.52
CA LEU A 50 3.06 -12.00 -10.08
C LEU A 50 3.35 -10.60 -10.64
N PHE A 51 4.61 -10.24 -10.78
CA PHE A 51 5.01 -8.97 -11.39
C PHE A 51 4.60 -8.89 -12.87
N ASN A 52 4.83 -9.94 -13.66
CA ASN A 52 4.39 -10.00 -15.05
C ASN A 52 2.85 -9.93 -15.15
N TYR A 53 2.15 -10.69 -14.29
CA TYR A 53 0.69 -10.65 -14.21
C TYR A 53 0.16 -9.24 -13.89
N PHE A 54 0.82 -8.55 -12.97
CA PHE A 54 0.50 -7.16 -12.61
C PHE A 54 0.72 -6.24 -13.81
N LEU A 55 1.86 -6.32 -14.50
CA LEU A 55 2.19 -5.43 -15.62
C LEU A 55 1.21 -5.54 -16.80
N GLU A 56 0.64 -6.73 -17.06
CA GLU A 56 -0.41 -6.91 -18.07
C GLU A 56 -1.70 -6.10 -17.80
N ARG A 57 -1.93 -5.73 -16.53
CA ARG A 57 -3.16 -5.05 -16.06
C ARG A 57 -2.88 -3.65 -15.53
N ALA A 58 -1.62 -3.34 -15.26
CA ALA A 58 -1.22 -2.07 -14.68
C ALA A 58 -1.54 -0.94 -15.65
N PRO A 59 -2.20 0.14 -15.18
CA PRO A 59 -2.41 1.30 -16.01
C PRO A 59 -1.06 1.95 -16.36
N GLN A 60 -1.01 2.54 -17.55
CA GLN A 60 0.10 3.37 -17.98
C GLN A 60 -0.13 4.78 -17.43
N TRP A 61 0.75 5.25 -16.56
CA TRP A 61 0.70 6.58 -15.96
C TRP A 61 1.96 7.34 -16.29
N ASP A 62 1.82 8.64 -16.52
CA ASP A 62 2.96 9.54 -16.65
C ASP A 62 3.71 9.62 -15.30
N ILE A 63 5.03 9.63 -15.37
CA ILE A 63 5.89 9.76 -14.19
C ILE A 63 5.66 11.10 -13.48
N GLU A 64 5.35 12.17 -14.20
CA GLU A 64 5.02 13.48 -13.60
C GLU A 64 3.66 13.47 -12.88
N ASP A 65 2.68 12.72 -13.38
CA ASP A 65 1.40 12.54 -12.69
C ASP A 65 1.60 11.79 -11.37
N LEU A 66 2.37 10.70 -11.40
CA LEU A 66 2.76 9.94 -10.21
C LEU A 66 3.51 10.80 -9.19
N ARG A 67 4.43 11.66 -9.66
CA ARG A 67 5.16 12.58 -8.77
C ARG A 67 4.24 13.58 -8.13
N SER A 68 3.31 14.14 -8.91
CA SER A 68 2.31 15.08 -8.41
C SER A 68 1.43 14.44 -7.35
N GLU A 69 0.99 13.20 -7.57
CA GLU A 69 0.24 12.42 -6.59
C GLU A 69 1.03 12.19 -5.29
N LEU A 70 2.28 11.72 -5.38
CA LEU A 70 3.13 11.50 -4.20
C LEU A 70 3.38 12.79 -3.39
N ILE A 71 3.56 13.94 -4.06
CA ILE A 71 3.69 15.25 -3.39
C ILE A 71 2.41 15.61 -2.63
N VAL A 72 1.23 15.31 -3.20
CA VAL A 72 -0.05 15.55 -2.54
C VAL A 72 -0.21 14.62 -1.34
N ILE A 73 0.15 13.34 -1.46
CA ILE A 73 0.15 12.39 -0.34
C ILE A 73 1.07 12.89 0.77
N GLU A 74 2.30 13.32 0.46
CA GLU A 74 3.24 13.88 1.44
C GLU A 74 2.64 15.07 2.21
N LYS A 75 2.04 16.02 1.48
CA LYS A 75 1.42 17.22 2.06
C LYS A 75 0.21 16.89 2.94
N THR A 76 -0.56 15.87 2.58
CA THR A 76 -1.82 15.53 3.24
C THR A 76 -1.67 14.46 4.32
N ALA A 77 -0.58 13.69 4.34
CA ALA A 77 -0.33 12.65 5.34
C ALA A 77 -0.33 13.18 6.78
N SER A 78 0.12 14.42 6.97
CA SER A 78 0.11 15.08 8.29
C SER A 78 -1.28 15.62 8.69
N THR A 79 -2.19 15.76 7.73
CA THR A 79 -3.56 16.21 8.00
C THR A 79 -4.41 15.00 8.40
N LYS A 80 -4.62 14.83 9.71
CA LYS A 80 -5.57 13.84 10.23
C LYS A 80 -6.98 14.27 9.82
N SER A 81 -7.48 13.75 8.71
CA SER A 81 -8.91 13.80 8.43
C SER A 81 -9.57 12.65 9.18
N PRO A 82 -10.61 12.87 10.00
CA PRO A 82 -11.40 11.79 10.55
C PRO A 82 -11.95 10.96 9.38
N THR A 83 -11.65 9.66 9.35
CA THR A 83 -12.37 8.77 8.44
C THR A 83 -13.85 8.84 8.77
N ALA A 84 -14.69 9.20 7.80
CA ALA A 84 -16.15 9.26 7.96
C ALA A 84 -16.82 7.90 8.19
N PHE A 85 -16.00 6.84 8.32
CA PHE A 85 -16.40 5.46 8.48
C PHE A 85 -15.44 4.74 9.42
N GLN A 86 -15.90 3.60 9.94
CA GLN A 86 -15.10 2.68 10.75
C GLN A 86 -14.67 1.48 9.91
N TRP A 87 -13.37 1.17 9.95
CA TRP A 87 -12.84 -0.05 9.37
C TRP A 87 -13.40 -1.26 10.10
N HIS A 88 -13.89 -2.23 9.36
CA HIS A 88 -14.42 -3.47 9.92
C HIS A 88 -13.32 -4.51 10.09
N GLN A 89 -12.39 -4.54 9.14
CA GLN A 89 -11.26 -5.46 9.15
C GLN A 89 -10.10 -4.95 8.28
N ALA A 90 -8.93 -5.53 8.49
CA ALA A 90 -7.76 -5.38 7.63
C ALA A 90 -7.15 -6.74 7.24
N TYR A 91 -6.64 -6.85 6.02
CA TYR A 91 -5.75 -7.94 5.60
C TYR A 91 -4.31 -7.43 5.52
N ILE A 92 -3.38 -8.17 6.11
CA ILE A 92 -1.95 -7.82 6.14
C ILE A 92 -1.17 -8.99 5.52
N GLY A 93 -0.55 -8.74 4.38
CA GLY A 93 0.37 -9.63 3.70
C GLY A 93 1.65 -9.80 4.52
N LYS A 94 1.95 -11.03 4.92
CA LYS A 94 3.13 -11.35 5.73
C LYS A 94 4.46 -10.98 5.02
N GLU A 95 4.43 -10.83 3.70
CA GLU A 95 5.57 -10.48 2.86
C GLU A 95 5.43 -9.08 2.23
N ASP A 96 4.59 -8.20 2.79
CA ASP A 96 4.49 -6.81 2.33
C ASP A 96 5.85 -6.10 2.50
N ARG A 97 6.37 -5.55 1.40
CA ARG A 97 7.66 -4.85 1.30
C ARG A 97 7.48 -3.33 1.16
N ILE A 98 6.25 -2.83 1.19
CA ILE A 98 5.85 -1.42 1.09
C ILE A 98 5.40 -0.94 2.47
N PHE A 99 4.32 -1.51 3.02
CA PHE A 99 3.89 -1.28 4.40
C PHE A 99 4.38 -2.42 5.30
N HIS A 100 5.36 -2.12 6.15
CA HIS A 100 5.90 -3.12 7.07
C HIS A 100 4.79 -3.76 7.92
N VAL A 101 4.80 -5.09 8.01
CA VAL A 101 3.79 -5.89 8.74
C VAL A 101 3.59 -5.38 10.17
N GLU A 102 4.66 -5.10 10.89
CA GLU A 102 4.58 -4.60 12.27
C GLU A 102 3.98 -3.21 12.36
N ASN A 103 4.20 -2.35 11.35
CA ASN A 103 3.59 -1.03 11.28
C ASN A 103 2.08 -1.16 11.06
N GLN A 104 1.65 -2.05 10.16
CA GLN A 104 0.23 -2.33 9.94
C GLN A 104 -0.44 -2.88 11.20
N LYS A 105 0.19 -3.84 11.91
CA LYS A 105 -0.34 -4.36 13.18
C LYS A 105 -0.56 -3.26 14.22
N ARG A 106 0.38 -2.31 14.34
CA ARG A 106 0.25 -1.15 15.24
C ARG A 106 -0.82 -0.18 14.78
N ALA A 107 -0.98 0.03 13.47
CA ALA A 107 -2.03 0.89 12.92
C ALA A 107 -3.43 0.33 13.16
N TRP A 108 -3.57 -1.00 13.17
CA TRP A 108 -4.84 -1.71 13.34
C TRP A 108 -5.05 -2.28 14.74
N SER A 109 -4.43 -1.73 15.78
CA SER A 109 -4.56 -2.27 17.16
C SER A 109 -6.01 -2.37 17.66
N ASP A 110 -6.88 -1.47 17.19
CA ASP A 110 -8.29 -1.39 17.56
C ASP A 110 -9.24 -1.92 16.46
N THR A 111 -8.71 -2.59 15.44
CA THR A 111 -9.49 -3.15 14.32
C THR A 111 -9.07 -4.60 14.09
N ALA A 112 -10.03 -5.49 13.88
CA ALA A 112 -9.70 -6.89 13.58
C ALA A 112 -8.83 -6.98 12.32
N TYR A 113 -7.74 -7.75 12.36
CA TYR A 113 -6.91 -7.97 11.18
C TYR A 113 -6.56 -9.45 11.00
N THR A 114 -6.34 -9.84 9.75
CA THR A 114 -5.92 -11.19 9.36
C THR A 114 -4.57 -11.11 8.64
N ILE A 115 -3.59 -11.90 9.11
CA ILE A 115 -2.32 -12.07 8.39
C ILE A 115 -2.53 -13.11 7.28
N ILE A 116 -2.08 -12.79 6.06
CA ILE A 116 -2.18 -13.68 4.90
C ILE A 116 -0.81 -13.95 4.26
N ASP A 117 -0.69 -15.07 3.55
CA ASP A 117 0.48 -15.41 2.76
C ASP A 117 0.47 -14.63 1.43
N ALA A 118 0.84 -13.34 1.50
CA ALA A 118 0.88 -12.47 0.35
C ALA A 118 1.92 -11.35 0.50
N THR A 119 2.32 -10.82 -0.64
CA THR A 119 2.99 -9.52 -0.80
C THR A 119 1.97 -8.40 -0.92
N HIS A 120 2.43 -7.15 -1.02
CA HIS A 120 1.58 -5.95 -1.11
C HIS A 120 0.51 -5.96 -2.23
N TYR A 121 0.72 -6.73 -3.30
CA TYR A 121 -0.30 -6.99 -4.32
C TYR A 121 -0.93 -8.39 -4.14
N PRO A 122 -1.96 -8.56 -3.28
CA PRO A 122 -2.53 -9.88 -2.94
C PRO A 122 -3.60 -10.32 -3.95
N GLU A 123 -3.18 -10.70 -5.16
CA GLU A 123 -4.07 -11.04 -6.28
C GLU A 123 -5.16 -12.07 -5.95
N GLN A 124 -4.82 -13.12 -5.20
CA GLN A 124 -5.76 -14.16 -4.80
C GLN A 124 -6.83 -13.63 -3.83
N LEU A 125 -6.46 -12.68 -2.96
CA LEU A 125 -7.41 -12.02 -2.06
C LEU A 125 -8.39 -11.16 -2.86
N PHE A 126 -7.90 -10.39 -3.86
CA PHE A 126 -8.79 -9.59 -4.71
C PHE A 126 -9.83 -10.46 -5.43
N LYS A 127 -9.42 -11.61 -6.00
CA LYS A 127 -10.34 -12.58 -6.62
C LYS A 127 -11.36 -13.17 -5.64
N HIS A 128 -11.01 -13.26 -4.36
CA HIS A 128 -11.93 -13.76 -3.34
C HIS A 128 -12.96 -12.70 -2.94
N LEU A 129 -12.53 -11.45 -2.76
CA LEU A 129 -13.35 -10.36 -2.22
C LEU A 129 -14.20 -9.64 -3.28
N LEU A 130 -13.74 -9.54 -4.53
CA LEU A 130 -14.38 -8.75 -5.60
C LEU A 130 -15.22 -9.59 -6.57
N LYS A 131 -15.82 -10.69 -6.08
CA LYS A 131 -16.70 -11.55 -6.88
C LYS A 131 -18.02 -10.89 -7.22
#